data_AF-A9V885-F1
#
_entry.id   AF-A9V885-F1
#
_cell.length_a   1.000
_cell.length_b   1.000
_cell.length_c   1.000
_cell.angle_alpha   90.00
_cell.angle_beta   90.00
_cell.angle_gamma   90.00
#
_symmetry.space_group_name_H-M   'P 1'
#
loop_
_entity.id
_entity.type
_entity.pdbx_description
1 polymer ?
#
loop_
_entity_poly.entity_id
_entity_poly.type
_entity_poly.pdbx_seq_one_letter_code
_entity_poly.pdbx_strand_id
1 'polypeptide(L)'
;MLAEIHRQNEAHRAVSSAWWQAQAAEQAQKKAARKGNLGHDYAHLDAEYEREKALRDSDSSNDLDDDEDAELEPLEIELNPAPRGTRLELEHNVWWNMGTAQTHELGVLVACERCSLAVEVTLSGRFTPQNRLAKRCSKCKTILRAEFRPQLIFEGNNLLGYIDTDACRILDVLKLRLLATCLKCNEDVLFAKSAVRGQRVEANCHHCHDKLALAVTSFVITTFDDSGKEVQLPALGAFVGDGKGKSRKALAPQVMTEGRALPDNGACQHFRKSYRWYRWKCCGRAYPCPVCHELAGCEGAIDGVLANRQICGKCSREQMINNTACEACGANLKGKSSRGHWQGGDGARSLSRSLFYAA
;
A
#
# COMPACT_ATOMS: atom_id res chain seq x y z
N MET A 1 -5.54 -25.08 52.68
CA MET A 1 -5.88 -25.07 51.23
C MET A 1 -5.37 -23.81 50.53
N LEU A 2 -5.75 -22.59 50.95
CA LEU A 2 -5.26 -21.34 50.33
C LEU A 2 -3.75 -21.10 50.46
N ALA A 3 -3.14 -21.44 51.59
CA ALA A 3 -1.69 -21.33 51.78
C ALA A 3 -0.87 -22.27 50.88
N GLU A 4 -1.45 -23.42 50.50
CA GLU A 4 -0.80 -24.37 49.58
C GLU A 4 -0.86 -23.87 48.14
N ILE A 5 -1.99 -23.27 47.74
CA ILE A 5 -2.18 -22.64 46.42
C ILE A 5 -1.23 -21.45 46.25
N HIS A 6 -1.02 -20.65 47.30
CA HIS A 6 -0.08 -19.52 47.25
C HIS A 6 1.36 -19.99 47.02
N ARG A 7 1.77 -21.06 47.72
CA ARG A 7 3.10 -21.66 47.59
C ARG A 7 3.32 -22.25 46.19
N GLN A 8 2.30 -22.89 45.62
CA GLN A 8 2.34 -23.42 44.24
C GLN A 8 2.41 -22.30 43.19
N ASN A 9 1.70 -21.19 43.39
CA ASN A 9 1.75 -20.04 42.50
C ASN A 9 3.10 -19.32 42.54
N GLU A 10 3.71 -19.20 43.72
CA GLU A 10 5.07 -18.66 43.88
C GLU A 10 6.12 -19.54 43.22
N ALA A 11 6.01 -20.86 43.36
CA ALA A 11 6.87 -21.81 42.65
C ALA A 11 6.72 -21.69 41.12
N HIS A 12 5.49 -21.55 40.61
CA HIS A 12 5.25 -21.33 39.18
C HIS A 12 5.84 -20.01 38.66
N ARG A 13 5.75 -18.92 39.43
CA ARG A 13 6.35 -17.62 39.08
C ARG A 13 7.88 -17.68 39.10
N ALA A 14 8.47 -18.41 40.05
CA ALA A 14 9.91 -18.63 40.11
C ALA A 14 10.40 -19.44 38.89
N VAL A 15 9.70 -20.50 38.51
CA VAL A 15 10.04 -21.31 37.32
C VAL A 15 9.90 -20.49 36.04
N SER A 16 8.83 -19.68 35.91
CA SER A 16 8.62 -18.83 34.73
C SER A 16 9.68 -17.74 34.61
N SER A 17 10.06 -17.09 35.70
CA SER A 17 11.12 -16.07 35.69
C SER A 17 12.50 -16.66 35.39
N ALA A 18 12.82 -17.84 35.93
CA ALA A 18 14.05 -18.56 35.61
C ALA A 18 14.12 -18.95 34.12
N TRP A 19 13.00 -19.37 33.54
CA TRP A 19 12.90 -19.68 32.10
C TRP A 19 13.13 -18.44 31.23
N TRP A 20 12.53 -17.29 31.58
CA TRP A 20 12.75 -16.03 30.87
C TRP A 20 14.20 -15.52 30.99
N GLN A 21 14.83 -15.67 32.16
CA GLN A 21 16.23 -15.33 32.36
C GLN A 21 17.17 -16.23 31.56
N ALA A 22 16.89 -17.54 31.48
CA ALA A 22 17.65 -18.48 30.66
C ALA A 22 17.56 -18.14 29.16
N GLN A 23 16.37 -17.78 28.65
CA GLN A 23 16.22 -17.35 27.26
C GLN A 23 16.95 -16.04 26.97
N ALA A 24 16.93 -15.08 27.90
CA ALA A 24 17.66 -13.82 27.76
C ALA A 24 19.18 -14.05 27.73
N ALA A 25 19.69 -14.95 28.58
CA ALA A 25 21.10 -15.34 28.59
C ALA A 25 21.52 -16.06 27.30
N GLU A 26 20.68 -16.95 26.77
CA GLU A 26 20.93 -17.64 25.49
C GLU A 26 20.96 -16.65 24.31
N GLN A 27 20.05 -15.67 24.28
CA GLN A 27 20.09 -14.61 23.26
C GLN A 27 21.31 -13.70 23.39
N ALA A 28 21.74 -13.37 24.61
CA ALA A 28 22.96 -12.61 24.86
C ALA A 28 24.20 -13.37 24.40
N GLN A 29 24.28 -14.67 24.65
CA GLN A 29 25.37 -15.53 24.15
C GLN A 29 25.37 -15.62 22.62
N LYS A 30 24.21 -15.75 21.97
CA LYS A 30 24.11 -15.71 20.49
C LYS A 30 24.56 -14.36 19.91
N LYS A 31 24.24 -13.25 20.59
CA LYS A 31 24.72 -11.90 20.22
C LYS A 31 26.23 -11.75 20.39
N ALA A 32 26.79 -12.27 21.50
CA ALA A 32 28.22 -12.27 21.76
C ALA A 32 29.00 -13.14 20.76
N ALA A 33 28.48 -14.33 20.42
CA ALA A 33 29.05 -15.19 19.38
C ALA A 33 29.03 -14.53 17.99
N ARG A 34 27.97 -13.76 17.66
CA ARG A 34 27.93 -12.96 16.42
C ARG A 34 28.93 -11.81 16.42
N LYS A 35 29.27 -11.26 17.59
CA LYS A 35 30.28 -10.20 17.76
C LYS A 35 31.71 -10.74 17.76
N GLY A 36 31.91 -11.99 18.21
CA GLY A 36 33.21 -12.67 18.26
C GLY A 36 33.71 -13.22 16.92
N ASN A 37 32.88 -13.21 15.86
CA ASN A 37 33.26 -13.69 14.52
C ASN A 37 33.68 -12.56 13.56
N LEU A 38 33.96 -11.37 14.09
CA LEU A 38 34.56 -10.23 13.39
C LEU A 38 35.81 -9.80 14.17
N GLY A 39 36.81 -10.67 14.18
CA GLY A 39 38.16 -10.32 14.62
C GLY A 39 38.95 -9.76 13.45
N HIS A 40 38.94 -8.44 13.29
CA HIS A 40 39.98 -7.72 12.56
C HIS A 40 40.50 -6.58 13.46
N ASP A 41 41.81 -6.46 13.47
CA ASP A 41 42.67 -5.71 14.38
C ASP A 41 42.38 -4.19 14.38
N TYR A 42 41.85 -3.64 15.47
CA TYR A 42 41.41 -2.24 15.60
C TYR A 42 42.42 -1.32 16.31
N ALA A 43 43.70 -1.71 16.43
CA ALA A 43 44.71 -0.82 17.04
C ALA A 43 45.37 0.15 16.05
N HIS A 44 45.35 -0.14 14.74
CA HIS A 44 45.98 0.69 13.72
C HIS A 44 45.05 1.77 13.14
N LEU A 45 43.73 1.60 13.30
CA LEU A 45 42.71 2.48 12.72
C LEU A 45 42.45 3.75 13.54
N ASP A 46 42.70 3.74 14.86
CA ASP A 46 42.51 4.93 15.70
C ASP A 46 43.57 6.01 15.43
N ALA A 47 44.80 5.61 15.11
CA ALA A 47 45.87 6.54 14.76
C ALA A 47 45.74 7.13 13.35
N GLU A 48 45.05 6.41 12.46
CA GLU A 48 44.74 6.87 11.09
C GLU A 48 43.48 7.75 11.10
N TYR A 49 42.47 7.40 11.92
CA TYR A 49 41.26 8.19 12.13
C TYR A 49 41.53 9.57 12.74
N GLU A 50 42.39 9.67 13.77
CA GLU A 50 42.74 10.97 14.36
C GLU A 50 43.59 11.84 13.41
N ARG A 51 44.37 11.21 12.51
CA ARG A 51 45.17 11.92 11.50
C ARG A 51 44.32 12.38 10.31
N GLU A 52 43.36 11.58 9.86
CA GLU A 52 42.35 11.99 8.88
C GLU A 52 41.43 13.07 9.41
N LYS A 53 41.03 13.01 10.69
CA LYS A 53 40.22 14.04 11.35
C LYS A 53 40.94 15.38 11.43
N ALA A 54 42.24 15.39 11.76
CA ALA A 54 43.06 16.61 11.78
C ALA A 54 43.26 17.23 10.39
N LEU A 55 43.26 16.42 9.31
CA LEU A 55 43.31 16.90 7.93
C LEU A 55 41.94 17.36 7.42
N ARG A 56 40.84 16.79 7.94
CA ARG A 56 39.46 17.20 7.61
C ARG A 56 39.06 18.55 8.22
N ASP A 57 39.56 18.86 9.42
CA ASP A 57 39.26 20.13 10.10
C ASP A 57 40.06 21.32 9.54
N SER A 58 41.06 21.10 8.68
CA SER A 58 41.88 22.17 8.06
C SER A 58 41.38 22.62 6.68
N ASP A 59 40.37 21.97 6.08
CA ASP A 59 39.84 22.32 4.75
C ASP A 59 38.31 22.60 4.79
N SER A 60 37.80 22.96 5.97
CA SER A 60 36.40 23.37 6.17
C SER A 60 36.22 24.86 5.89
N SER A 61 36.46 25.24 4.64
CA SER A 61 35.78 26.35 3.97
C SER A 61 35.11 25.79 2.71
N ASN A 62 34.18 24.86 2.91
CA ASN A 62 33.15 24.61 1.92
C ASN A 62 31.89 25.24 2.47
N ASP A 63 31.44 26.25 1.74
CA ASP A 63 30.11 26.81 1.83
C ASP A 63 29.12 25.68 2.05
N LEU A 64 28.52 25.70 3.24
CA LEU A 64 27.25 25.03 3.45
C LEU A 64 26.29 25.79 2.55
N ASP A 65 26.09 25.27 1.34
CA ASP A 65 24.82 25.43 0.66
C ASP A 65 23.78 24.87 1.64
N ASP A 66 23.29 25.74 2.52
CA ASP A 66 21.90 25.75 2.92
C ASP A 66 21.14 25.57 1.60
N ASP A 67 20.69 24.34 1.33
CA ASP A 67 19.50 24.15 0.50
C ASP A 67 18.37 24.85 1.29
N GLU A 68 18.37 26.18 1.21
CA GLU A 68 17.26 27.04 1.53
C GLU A 68 16.03 26.34 0.98
N ASP A 69 14.98 26.25 1.80
CA ASP A 69 13.64 25.85 1.39
C ASP A 69 13.31 26.49 0.04
N ALA A 70 13.63 25.80 -1.06
CA ALA A 70 13.41 26.32 -2.39
C ALA A 70 11.91 26.47 -2.47
N GLU A 71 11.44 27.71 -2.45
CA GLU A 71 10.04 28.07 -2.31
C GLU A 71 9.27 27.38 -3.43
N LEU A 72 8.69 26.21 -3.14
CA LEU A 72 8.16 25.33 -4.16
C LEU A 72 6.94 26.02 -4.76
N GLU A 73 7.01 26.30 -6.06
CA GLU A 73 5.92 26.97 -6.76
C GLU A 73 4.59 26.26 -6.52
N PRO A 74 3.60 26.96 -5.92
CA PRO A 74 2.27 26.42 -5.72
C PRO A 74 1.63 26.05 -7.06
N LEU A 75 0.94 24.92 -7.07
CA LEU A 75 0.20 24.47 -8.23
C LEU A 75 -1.14 25.21 -8.32
N GLU A 76 -1.42 25.81 -9.48
CA GLU A 76 -2.72 26.43 -9.76
C GLU A 76 -3.79 25.35 -9.99
N ILE A 77 -4.96 25.56 -9.39
CA ILE A 77 -6.10 24.65 -9.53
C ILE A 77 -7.00 25.17 -10.66
N GLU A 78 -7.10 24.40 -11.74
CA GLU A 78 -8.06 24.66 -12.82
C GLU A 78 -9.50 24.53 -12.30
N LEU A 79 -10.35 25.55 -12.37
CA LEU A 79 -11.73 25.44 -11.86
C LEU A 79 -12.64 24.56 -12.72
N ASN A 80 -12.37 24.49 -14.02
CA ASN A 80 -13.14 23.72 -15.00
C ASN A 80 -12.20 22.87 -15.86
N PRO A 81 -11.61 21.81 -15.29
CA PRO A 81 -10.65 20.97 -16.01
C PRO A 81 -11.33 20.21 -17.16
N ALA A 82 -10.68 20.17 -18.31
CA ALA A 82 -11.13 19.32 -19.42
C ALA A 82 -11.06 17.82 -19.01
N PRO A 83 -12.09 17.02 -19.33
CA PRO A 83 -12.17 15.61 -18.94
C PRO A 83 -11.27 14.74 -19.83
N ARG A 84 -9.95 14.90 -19.72
CA ARG A 84 -8.94 14.09 -20.43
C ARG A 84 -8.09 13.30 -19.44
N GLY A 85 -7.46 12.23 -19.91
CA GLY A 85 -6.62 11.36 -19.09
C GLY A 85 -7.45 10.49 -18.14
N THR A 86 -6.96 10.28 -16.92
CA THR A 86 -7.65 9.45 -15.91
C THR A 86 -8.26 10.29 -14.81
N ARG A 87 -9.59 10.33 -14.72
CA ARG A 87 -10.35 10.94 -13.62
C ARG A 87 -10.28 10.08 -12.38
N LEU A 88 -10.04 10.73 -11.24
CA LEU A 88 -10.03 10.11 -9.92
C LEU A 88 -11.10 10.75 -9.04
N GLU A 89 -11.98 9.93 -8.49
CA GLU A 89 -13.02 10.39 -7.57
C GLU A 89 -12.89 9.69 -6.21
N LEU A 90 -13.21 10.44 -5.17
CA LEU A 90 -13.15 10.01 -3.78
C LEU A 90 -14.55 9.62 -3.29
N GLU A 91 -14.76 8.36 -2.97
CA GLU A 91 -15.93 7.97 -2.19
C GLU A 91 -15.58 7.99 -0.70
N HIS A 92 -16.30 8.77 0.09
CA HIS A 92 -16.11 8.85 1.53
C HIS A 92 -17.42 8.59 2.30
N ASN A 93 -17.31 8.04 3.50
CA ASN A 93 -18.45 7.89 4.41
C ASN A 93 -18.36 8.82 5.63
N VAL A 94 -17.24 9.52 5.80
CA VAL A 94 -17.07 10.58 6.79
C VAL A 94 -16.37 11.74 6.11
N TRP A 95 -17.00 12.91 6.17
CA TRP A 95 -16.41 14.21 5.88
C TRP A 95 -16.81 15.13 7.04
N TRP A 96 -15.88 15.46 7.93
CA TRP A 96 -16.22 16.09 9.21
C TRP A 96 -15.39 17.35 9.46
N ASN A 97 -16.08 18.47 9.72
CA ASN A 97 -15.52 19.79 10.02
C ASN A 97 -14.52 20.32 8.97
N MET A 98 -14.64 19.87 7.73
CA MET A 98 -13.83 20.28 6.59
C MET A 98 -14.69 21.14 5.65
N GLY A 99 -14.23 22.34 5.29
CA GLY A 99 -14.88 23.18 4.28
C GLY A 99 -14.52 22.70 2.88
N THR A 100 -13.26 22.90 2.50
CA THR A 100 -12.66 22.39 1.27
C THR A 100 -11.45 21.53 1.60
N ALA A 101 -11.03 20.68 0.67
CA ALA A 101 -9.77 19.98 0.78
C ALA A 101 -9.05 19.92 -0.58
N GLN A 102 -7.74 20.09 -0.54
CA GLN A 102 -6.83 19.88 -1.66
C GLN A 102 -6.02 18.62 -1.41
N THR A 103 -5.72 17.89 -2.49
CA THR A 103 -4.77 16.79 -2.43
C THR A 103 -3.36 17.34 -2.17
N HIS A 104 -2.75 16.97 -1.05
CA HIS A 104 -1.36 17.29 -0.78
C HIS A 104 -0.44 16.26 -1.43
N GLU A 105 -0.68 14.97 -1.18
CA GLU A 105 0.05 13.86 -1.79
C GLU A 105 -0.91 12.77 -2.23
N LEU A 106 -0.68 12.25 -3.43
CA LEU A 106 -1.44 11.16 -4.01
C LEU A 106 -0.50 10.01 -4.35
N GLY A 107 -0.61 8.90 -3.62
CA GLY A 107 0.09 7.67 -3.95
C GLY A 107 -0.74 6.83 -4.92
N VAL A 108 -0.25 6.61 -6.14
CA VAL A 108 -0.93 5.83 -7.18
C VAL A 108 -0.08 4.68 -7.68
N LEU A 109 -0.75 3.61 -8.09
CA LEU A 109 -0.14 2.46 -8.76
C LEU A 109 -0.24 2.66 -10.27
N VAL A 110 0.90 2.76 -10.94
CA VAL A 110 1.02 2.95 -12.38
C VAL A 110 1.54 1.67 -13.01
N ALA A 111 1.02 1.27 -14.17
CA ALA A 111 1.60 0.19 -14.95
C ALA A 111 2.10 0.65 -16.31
N CYS A 112 3.28 0.15 -16.67
CA CYS A 112 3.85 0.34 -17.99
C CYS A 112 3.03 -0.40 -19.05
N GLU A 113 2.62 0.31 -20.10
CA GLU A 113 1.78 -0.27 -21.15
C GLU A 113 2.49 -1.34 -21.97
N ARG A 114 3.82 -1.21 -22.13
CA ARG A 114 4.64 -2.13 -22.92
C ARG A 114 4.91 -3.47 -22.25
N CYS A 115 5.15 -3.48 -20.94
CA CYS A 115 5.66 -4.67 -20.24
C CYS A 115 4.87 -5.07 -18.99
N SER A 116 3.79 -4.34 -18.70
CA SER A 116 2.86 -4.54 -17.59
C SER A 116 3.48 -4.46 -16.20
N LEU A 117 4.70 -3.90 -16.08
CA LEU A 117 5.34 -3.70 -14.78
C LEU A 117 4.58 -2.60 -14.03
N ALA A 118 4.07 -2.93 -12.84
CA ALA A 118 3.41 -1.99 -11.94
C ALA A 118 4.44 -1.37 -10.97
N VAL A 119 4.37 -0.05 -10.82
CA VAL A 119 5.24 0.77 -9.98
C VAL A 119 4.38 1.77 -9.23
N GLU A 120 4.62 1.91 -7.93
CA GLU A 120 4.00 2.95 -7.12
C GLU A 120 4.75 4.26 -7.27
N VAL A 121 3.98 5.34 -7.38
CA VAL A 121 4.48 6.70 -7.57
C VAL A 121 3.66 7.64 -6.69
N THR A 122 4.28 8.72 -6.22
CA THR A 122 3.59 9.77 -5.46
C THR A 122 3.61 11.05 -6.29
N LEU A 123 2.46 11.69 -6.43
CA LEU A 123 2.30 12.98 -7.11
C LEU A 123 1.80 14.00 -6.09
N SER A 124 2.35 15.21 -6.13
CA SER A 124 1.87 16.33 -5.33
C SER A 124 0.66 16.95 -5.99
N GLY A 125 -0.37 17.27 -5.21
CA GLY A 125 -1.45 18.16 -5.67
C GLY A 125 -1.26 19.61 -5.23
N ARG A 126 -0.13 19.93 -4.58
CA ARG A 126 0.16 21.25 -4.00
C ARG A 126 1.26 22.01 -4.76
N PHE A 127 2.23 21.30 -5.33
CA PHE A 127 3.46 21.89 -5.87
C PHE A 127 3.73 21.46 -7.31
N THR A 128 3.98 22.42 -8.20
CA THR A 128 4.25 22.23 -9.63
C THR A 128 5.41 21.29 -9.96
N PRO A 129 6.60 21.38 -9.32
CA PRO A 129 7.70 20.47 -9.68
C PRO A 129 7.42 19.00 -9.32
N GLN A 130 6.46 18.75 -8.42
CA GLN A 130 6.17 17.44 -7.86
C GLN A 130 4.82 16.85 -8.31
N ASN A 131 4.03 17.61 -9.08
CA ASN A 131 2.76 17.12 -9.64
C ASN A 131 2.95 16.17 -10.83
N ARG A 132 4.17 16.15 -11.38
CA ARG A 132 4.56 15.40 -12.56
C ARG A 132 5.69 14.44 -12.26
N LEU A 133 5.69 13.33 -12.99
CA LEU A 133 6.68 12.29 -12.90
C LEU A 133 7.20 11.97 -14.31
N ALA A 134 8.50 11.74 -14.42
CA ALA A 134 9.12 11.05 -15.54
C ALA A 134 10.07 9.96 -15.01
N LYS A 135 9.67 8.69 -15.10
CA LYS A 135 10.44 7.57 -14.53
C LYS A 135 10.73 6.50 -15.58
N ARG A 136 11.99 6.06 -15.65
CA ARG A 136 12.39 4.97 -16.55
C ARG A 136 11.89 3.62 -16.02
N CYS A 137 11.14 2.88 -16.83
CA CYS A 137 10.70 1.52 -16.51
C CYS A 137 11.92 0.61 -16.32
N SER A 138 12.03 -0.09 -15.19
CA SER A 138 13.18 -0.96 -14.91
C SER A 138 13.28 -2.14 -15.87
N LYS A 139 12.15 -2.64 -16.38
CA LYS A 139 12.04 -3.82 -17.27
C LYS A 139 12.28 -3.49 -18.75
N CYS A 140 11.53 -2.56 -19.34
CA CYS A 140 11.59 -2.27 -20.78
C CYS A 140 12.27 -0.94 -21.14
N LYS A 141 12.72 -0.18 -20.13
CA LYS A 141 13.41 1.12 -20.26
C LYS A 141 12.62 2.26 -20.92
N THR A 142 11.35 2.05 -21.26
CA THR A 142 10.42 3.12 -21.66
C THR A 142 10.26 4.14 -20.52
N ILE A 143 10.21 5.43 -20.86
CA ILE A 143 9.95 6.51 -19.89
C ILE A 143 8.44 6.56 -19.65
N LEU A 144 8.05 6.37 -18.40
CA LEU A 144 6.66 6.50 -17.94
C LEU A 144 6.46 7.94 -17.49
N ARG A 145 5.42 8.62 -17.99
CA ARG A 145 5.08 9.97 -17.55
C ARG A 145 3.66 10.01 -17.00
N ALA A 146 3.49 10.74 -15.91
CA ALA A 146 2.20 11.01 -15.29
C ALA A 146 2.20 12.43 -14.74
N GLU A 147 1.13 13.18 -14.99
CA GLU A 147 0.95 14.55 -14.51
C GLU A 147 -0.41 14.70 -13.85
N PHE A 148 -0.43 15.15 -12.60
CA PHE A 148 -1.64 15.30 -11.81
C PHE A 148 -2.17 16.73 -11.88
N ARG A 149 -3.42 16.85 -12.33
CA ARG A 149 -4.24 18.06 -12.32
C ARG A 149 -5.27 17.95 -11.19
N PRO A 150 -4.96 18.42 -9.97
CA PRO A 150 -5.83 18.28 -8.81
C PRO A 150 -7.06 19.17 -8.92
N GLN A 151 -8.05 18.88 -8.08
CA GLN A 151 -9.25 19.68 -7.86
C GLN A 151 -9.48 19.93 -6.38
N LEU A 152 -10.24 20.98 -6.08
CA LEU A 152 -10.77 21.21 -4.74
C LEU A 152 -11.94 20.27 -4.49
N ILE A 153 -11.80 19.50 -3.42
CA ILE A 153 -12.80 18.57 -2.92
C ILE A 153 -13.64 19.31 -1.88
N PHE A 154 -14.94 19.10 -1.91
CA PHE A 154 -15.86 19.58 -0.88
C PHE A 154 -17.06 18.63 -0.86
N GLU A 155 -17.99 18.80 0.08
CA GLU A 155 -19.10 17.86 0.26
C GLU A 155 -19.95 17.61 -0.99
N GLY A 156 -20.05 18.61 -1.89
CA GLY A 156 -20.74 18.50 -3.17
C GLY A 156 -19.86 18.08 -4.37
N ASN A 157 -18.55 17.95 -4.19
CA ASN A 157 -17.60 17.60 -5.25
C ASN A 157 -16.56 16.59 -4.77
N ASN A 158 -16.70 15.36 -5.26
CA ASN A 158 -15.83 14.23 -4.93
C ASN A 158 -14.65 14.06 -5.90
N LEU A 159 -14.47 14.98 -6.85
CA LEU A 159 -13.39 14.91 -7.84
C LEU A 159 -12.05 15.25 -7.18
N LEU A 160 -11.12 14.30 -7.14
CA LEU A 160 -9.74 14.54 -6.71
C LEU A 160 -8.94 15.27 -7.79
N GLY A 161 -9.25 14.96 -9.06
CA GLY A 161 -8.57 15.52 -10.22
C GLY A 161 -8.41 14.52 -11.36
N TYR A 162 -7.57 14.88 -12.31
CA TYR A 162 -7.22 14.09 -13.49
C TYR A 162 -5.72 13.78 -13.50
N ILE A 163 -5.35 12.60 -14.00
CA ILE A 163 -3.95 12.28 -14.29
C ILE A 163 -3.79 12.05 -15.78
N ASP A 164 -3.00 12.92 -16.41
CA ASP A 164 -2.59 12.77 -17.80
C ASP A 164 -1.39 11.82 -17.84
N THR A 165 -1.43 10.78 -18.67
CA THR A 165 -0.44 9.70 -18.68
C THR A 165 0.13 9.46 -20.07
N ASP A 166 1.44 9.20 -20.15
CA ASP A 166 2.13 8.77 -21.37
C ASP A 166 2.98 7.52 -21.10
N ALA A 167 2.85 6.53 -22.00
CA ALA A 167 3.42 5.18 -21.95
C ALA A 167 3.10 4.37 -20.67
N CYS A 168 2.10 4.80 -19.91
CA CYS A 168 1.70 4.20 -18.66
C CYS A 168 0.21 4.41 -18.39
N ARG A 169 -0.37 3.59 -17.50
CA ARG A 169 -1.77 3.70 -17.07
C ARG A 169 -1.86 3.71 -15.56
N ILE A 170 -2.84 4.43 -15.03
CA ILE A 170 -3.22 4.32 -13.61
C ILE A 170 -3.98 3.02 -13.40
N LEU A 171 -3.67 2.28 -12.33
CA LEU A 171 -4.36 1.05 -11.96
C LEU A 171 -5.18 1.20 -10.68
N ASP A 172 -4.63 1.90 -9.69
CA ASP A 172 -5.20 2.04 -8.36
C ASP A 172 -4.67 3.30 -7.66
N VAL A 173 -5.42 3.82 -6.70
CA VAL A 173 -4.99 4.83 -5.73
C VAL A 173 -4.69 4.12 -4.43
N LEU A 174 -3.49 4.28 -3.88
CA LEU A 174 -3.05 3.55 -2.68
C LEU A 174 -3.25 4.36 -1.39
N LYS A 175 -2.97 5.66 -1.45
CA LYS A 175 -3.04 6.57 -0.30
C LYS A 175 -3.30 8.02 -0.76
N LEU A 176 -4.00 8.77 0.08
CA LEU A 176 -4.34 10.18 -0.15
C LEU A 176 -4.00 11.00 1.10
N ARG A 177 -3.09 11.98 1.00
CA ARG A 177 -2.85 12.97 2.06
C ARG A 177 -3.52 14.28 1.66
N LEU A 178 -4.28 14.88 2.57
CA LEU A 178 -5.06 16.08 2.31
C LEU A 178 -4.57 17.28 3.11
N LEU A 179 -4.67 18.43 2.49
CA LEU A 179 -4.70 19.73 3.13
C LEU A 179 -6.17 20.20 3.14
N ALA A 180 -6.76 20.38 4.32
CA ALA A 180 -8.17 20.72 4.44
C ALA A 180 -8.35 22.04 5.17
N THR A 181 -9.32 22.83 4.75
CA THR A 181 -9.67 24.08 5.43
C THR A 181 -10.67 23.77 6.55
N CYS A 182 -10.37 24.21 7.77
CA CYS A 182 -11.23 24.02 8.94
C CYS A 182 -12.53 24.82 8.80
N LEU A 183 -13.69 24.16 8.91
CA LEU A 183 -14.99 24.81 8.72
C LEU A 183 -15.30 25.90 9.77
N LYS A 184 -14.68 25.84 10.95
CA LYS A 184 -14.93 26.79 12.05
C LYS A 184 -14.12 28.08 11.95
N CYS A 185 -12.85 27.99 11.54
CA CYS A 185 -11.93 29.13 11.57
C CYS A 185 -11.22 29.40 10.24
N ASN A 186 -11.50 28.62 9.21
CA ASN A 186 -10.89 28.72 7.87
C ASN A 186 -9.37 28.55 7.82
N GLU A 187 -8.76 28.03 8.89
CA GLU A 187 -7.34 27.68 8.89
C GLU A 187 -7.09 26.40 8.10
N ASP A 188 -5.97 26.36 7.37
CA ASP A 188 -5.54 25.17 6.66
C ASP A 188 -4.94 24.13 7.62
N VAL A 189 -5.40 22.89 7.49
CA VAL A 189 -5.04 21.77 8.35
C VAL A 189 -4.51 20.64 7.49
N LEU A 190 -3.22 20.37 7.62
CA LEU A 190 -2.57 19.26 6.95
C LEU A 190 -2.80 17.96 7.72
N PHE A 191 -3.38 16.96 7.07
CA PHE A 191 -3.52 15.64 7.67
C PHE A 191 -2.14 14.97 7.76
N ALA A 192 -1.69 14.69 8.98
CA ALA A 192 -0.41 14.02 9.23
C ALA A 192 -0.40 12.57 8.71
N LYS A 193 -1.56 11.90 8.72
CA LYS A 193 -1.71 10.53 8.21
C LYS A 193 -2.41 10.55 6.86
N SER A 194 -1.88 9.80 5.90
CA SER A 194 -2.58 9.56 4.64
C SER A 194 -3.83 8.72 4.88
N ALA A 195 -4.93 9.13 4.27
CA ALA A 195 -6.15 8.37 4.18
C ALA A 195 -5.97 7.15 3.26
N VAL A 196 -6.44 6.01 3.72
CA VAL A 196 -6.50 4.74 2.98
C VAL A 196 -7.89 4.15 3.11
N ARG A 197 -8.28 3.28 2.17
CA ARG A 197 -9.63 2.69 2.14
C ARG A 197 -9.97 1.98 3.45
N GLY A 198 -11.14 2.29 4.00
CA GLY A 198 -11.68 1.68 5.21
C GLY A 198 -10.99 2.11 6.51
N GLN A 199 -10.14 3.14 6.47
CA GLN A 199 -9.54 3.73 7.67
C GLN A 199 -9.99 5.19 7.82
N ARG A 200 -10.37 5.55 9.05
CA ARG A 200 -10.62 6.93 9.44
C ARG A 200 -9.29 7.60 9.80
N VAL A 201 -9.07 8.79 9.23
CA VAL A 201 -7.98 9.69 9.60
C VAL A 201 -8.56 10.93 10.26
N GLU A 202 -7.83 11.47 11.23
CA GLU A 202 -8.24 12.63 12.01
C GLU A 202 -7.09 13.63 12.09
N ALA A 203 -7.43 14.90 12.15
CA ALA A 203 -6.51 16.00 12.38
C ALA A 203 -7.16 17.00 13.33
N ASN A 204 -6.35 17.72 14.10
CA ASN A 204 -6.83 18.80 14.95
C ASN A 204 -6.42 20.12 14.32
N CYS A 205 -7.35 21.07 14.23
CA CYS A 205 -7.00 22.42 13.82
C CYS A 205 -6.07 23.06 14.84
N HIS A 206 -4.95 23.63 14.39
CA HIS A 206 -3.99 24.29 15.28
C HIS A 206 -4.49 25.63 15.80
N HIS A 207 -5.43 26.28 15.12
CA HIS A 207 -5.99 27.57 15.50
C HIS A 207 -7.14 27.44 16.51
N CYS A 208 -8.17 26.65 16.20
CA CYS A 208 -9.38 26.56 17.03
C CYS A 208 -9.54 25.23 17.79
N HIS A 209 -8.61 24.28 17.62
CA HIS A 209 -8.59 22.95 18.22
C HIS A 209 -9.77 22.03 17.88
N ASP A 210 -10.63 22.40 16.93
CA ASP A 210 -11.66 21.52 16.44
C ASP A 210 -11.06 20.31 15.73
N LYS A 211 -11.73 19.16 15.87
CA LYS A 211 -11.36 17.92 15.21
C LYS A 211 -11.94 17.88 13.81
N LEU A 212 -11.09 17.55 12.84
CA LEU A 212 -11.43 17.25 11.46
C LEU A 212 -11.27 15.75 11.25
N ALA A 213 -12.07 15.16 10.36
CA ALA A 213 -11.92 13.75 10.03
C ALA A 213 -12.40 13.40 8.63
N LEU A 214 -11.73 12.40 8.05
CA LEU A 214 -12.08 11.79 6.77
C LEU A 214 -12.04 10.26 6.93
N ALA A 215 -13.01 9.57 6.32
CA ALA A 215 -12.92 8.13 6.13
C ALA A 215 -13.28 7.80 4.68
N VAL A 216 -12.32 7.17 4.00
CA VAL A 216 -12.42 6.85 2.57
C VAL A 216 -13.01 5.46 2.41
N THR A 217 -14.05 5.35 1.61
CA THR A 217 -14.70 4.09 1.26
C THR A 217 -13.98 3.44 0.09
N SER A 218 -13.82 4.18 -1.01
CA SER A 218 -13.24 3.71 -2.26
C SER A 218 -12.66 4.87 -3.08
N PHE A 219 -11.99 4.54 -4.17
CA PHE A 219 -11.59 5.51 -5.19
C PHE A 219 -12.11 5.00 -6.53
N VAL A 220 -12.83 5.84 -7.25
CA VAL A 220 -13.35 5.53 -8.59
C VAL A 220 -12.36 6.06 -9.62
N ILE A 221 -12.02 5.21 -10.60
CA ILE A 221 -11.02 5.49 -11.63
C ILE A 221 -11.70 5.34 -12.99
N THR A 222 -11.78 6.45 -13.72
CA THR A 222 -12.43 6.51 -15.04
C THR A 222 -11.46 7.12 -16.05
N THR A 223 -11.26 6.44 -17.18
CA THR A 223 -10.34 6.92 -18.23
C THR A 223 -11.13 7.61 -19.34
N PHE A 224 -10.58 8.70 -19.85
CA PHE A 224 -11.10 9.48 -20.96
C PHE A 224 -10.07 9.54 -22.08
N ASP A 225 -10.53 9.57 -23.33
CA ASP A 225 -9.68 9.90 -24.47
C ASP A 225 -9.49 11.42 -24.63
N ASP A 226 -8.66 11.83 -25.59
CA ASP A 226 -8.39 13.24 -25.89
C ASP A 226 -9.63 14.02 -26.34
N SER A 227 -10.70 13.32 -26.77
CA SER A 227 -11.98 13.93 -27.15
C SER A 227 -12.93 14.12 -25.96
N GLY A 228 -12.52 13.71 -24.76
CA GLY A 228 -13.32 13.80 -23.54
C GLY A 228 -14.37 12.71 -23.42
N LYS A 229 -14.28 11.64 -24.23
CA LYS A 229 -15.18 10.51 -24.14
C LYS A 229 -14.62 9.49 -23.17
N GLU A 230 -15.48 8.94 -22.31
CA GLU A 230 -15.12 7.84 -21.43
C GLU A 230 -14.74 6.61 -22.27
N VAL A 231 -13.55 6.07 -22.02
CA VAL A 231 -13.01 4.90 -22.70
C VAL A 231 -12.59 3.85 -21.69
N GLN A 232 -12.84 2.59 -22.03
CA GLN A 232 -12.43 1.46 -21.24
C GLN A 232 -11.17 0.84 -21.82
N LEU A 233 -10.09 0.93 -21.05
CA LEU A 233 -8.82 0.35 -21.46
C LEU A 233 -8.82 -1.18 -21.29
N PRO A 234 -8.40 -1.95 -22.31
CA PRO A 234 -8.27 -3.40 -22.21
C PRO A 234 -7.22 -3.79 -21.15
N ALA A 235 -7.25 -5.03 -20.67
CA ALA A 235 -6.24 -5.51 -19.71
C ALA A 235 -4.81 -5.49 -20.31
N LEU A 236 -3.81 -5.07 -19.54
CA LEU A 236 -2.44 -4.97 -20.04
C LEU A 236 -1.84 -6.35 -20.33
N GLY A 237 -1.32 -6.54 -21.55
CA GLY A 237 -0.79 -7.84 -21.98
C GLY A 237 -1.84 -8.77 -22.59
N ALA A 238 -3.03 -8.26 -22.93
CA ALA A 238 -4.03 -8.95 -23.74
C ALA A 238 -3.72 -8.93 -25.26
N PHE A 239 -2.57 -8.38 -25.69
CA PHE A 239 -2.13 -8.50 -27.08
C PHE A 239 -1.88 -9.98 -27.42
N VAL A 240 -2.78 -10.52 -28.21
CA VAL A 240 -2.70 -11.83 -28.85
C VAL A 240 -1.51 -11.81 -29.79
N GLY A 241 -0.41 -12.44 -29.39
CA GLY A 241 0.57 -12.93 -30.35
C GLY A 241 0.01 -14.22 -30.94
N ASP A 242 -0.20 -14.24 -32.25
CA ASP A 242 -0.34 -15.46 -33.05
C ASP A 242 0.95 -16.29 -32.94
N GLY A 243 1.05 -17.06 -31.87
CA GLY A 243 2.21 -17.88 -31.57
C GLY A 243 1.77 -19.10 -30.80
N LYS A 244 1.87 -20.28 -31.43
CA LYS A 244 1.70 -21.59 -30.80
C LYS A 244 2.73 -21.75 -29.68
N GLY A 245 2.39 -21.29 -28.48
CA GLY A 245 3.16 -21.48 -27.27
C GLY A 245 2.27 -21.23 -26.06
N LYS A 246 2.08 -22.24 -25.22
CA LYS A 246 1.37 -22.10 -23.94
C LYS A 246 2.21 -21.25 -22.99
N SER A 247 2.28 -19.95 -23.21
CA SER A 247 2.88 -19.03 -22.26
C SER A 247 1.96 -18.97 -21.04
N ARG A 248 2.56 -19.13 -19.85
CA ARG A 248 1.86 -19.04 -18.57
C ARG A 248 1.25 -17.64 -18.50
N LYS A 249 -0.07 -17.53 -18.61
CA LYS A 249 -0.79 -16.26 -18.47
C LYS A 249 -0.52 -15.73 -17.06
N ALA A 250 0.42 -14.80 -16.95
CA ALA A 250 0.54 -13.94 -15.79
C ALA A 250 -0.74 -13.08 -15.74
N LEU A 251 -1.26 -12.87 -14.53
CA LEU A 251 -2.46 -12.08 -14.31
C LEU A 251 -2.19 -10.65 -14.77
N ALA A 252 -2.80 -10.27 -15.89
CA ALA A 252 -2.66 -8.94 -16.48
C ALA A 252 -3.11 -7.88 -15.46
N PRO A 253 -2.27 -6.88 -15.13
CA PRO A 253 -2.72 -5.74 -14.36
C PRO A 253 -3.80 -4.99 -15.14
N GLN A 254 -4.90 -4.67 -14.47
CA GLN A 254 -6.00 -3.91 -15.03
C GLN A 254 -6.55 -2.94 -13.99
N VAL A 255 -7.19 -1.88 -14.46
CA VAL A 255 -8.00 -1.00 -13.60
C VAL A 255 -9.14 -1.83 -13.03
N MET A 256 -9.37 -1.70 -11.73
CA MET A 256 -10.44 -2.38 -11.04
C MET A 256 -11.71 -1.55 -11.16
N THR A 257 -12.61 -1.96 -12.05
CA THR A 257 -13.90 -1.28 -12.25
C THR A 257 -15.01 -2.08 -11.58
N GLU A 258 -15.73 -1.45 -10.66
CA GLU A 258 -16.87 -2.10 -10.00
C GLU A 258 -17.93 -2.56 -11.02
N GLY A 259 -18.62 -3.65 -10.70
CA GLY A 259 -19.55 -4.34 -11.59
C GLY A 259 -18.90 -5.30 -12.58
N ARG A 260 -17.57 -5.27 -12.78
CA ARG A 260 -16.87 -6.15 -13.72
C ARG A 260 -16.09 -7.26 -13.03
N ALA A 261 -15.95 -8.39 -13.71
CA ALA A 261 -15.14 -9.49 -13.20
C ALA A 261 -13.64 -9.15 -13.28
N LEU A 262 -12.91 -9.53 -12.24
CA LEU A 262 -11.45 -9.59 -12.28
C LEU A 262 -11.01 -10.71 -13.24
N PRO A 263 -9.76 -10.70 -13.74
CA PRO A 263 -9.32 -11.76 -14.63
C PRO A 263 -9.36 -13.11 -13.90
N ASP A 264 -9.76 -14.15 -14.63
CA ASP A 264 -10.07 -15.49 -14.09
C ASP A 264 -11.05 -15.47 -12.89
N ASN A 265 -11.94 -14.48 -12.84
CA ASN A 265 -12.85 -14.23 -11.72
C ASN A 265 -12.14 -14.09 -10.37
N GLY A 266 -10.92 -13.54 -10.38
CA GLY A 266 -10.10 -13.37 -9.19
C GLY A 266 -9.31 -14.61 -8.76
N ALA A 267 -9.43 -15.73 -9.49
CA ALA A 267 -8.64 -16.93 -9.21
C ALA A 267 -7.17 -16.75 -9.62
N CYS A 268 -6.29 -17.49 -8.95
CA CYS A 268 -4.89 -17.58 -9.32
C CYS A 268 -4.43 -19.04 -9.40
N GLN A 269 -3.21 -19.24 -9.89
CA GLN A 269 -2.61 -20.57 -10.02
C GLN A 269 -2.46 -21.29 -8.67
N HIS A 270 -2.22 -20.55 -7.59
CA HIS A 270 -2.09 -21.09 -6.23
C HIS A 270 -3.45 -21.51 -5.63
N PHE A 271 -4.50 -20.71 -5.87
CA PHE A 271 -5.83 -20.91 -5.29
C PHE A 271 -6.91 -20.82 -6.38
N ARG A 272 -7.04 -21.88 -7.18
CA ARG A 272 -8.00 -21.96 -8.30
C ARG A 272 -9.47 -21.91 -7.88
N LYS A 273 -9.76 -22.16 -6.61
CA LYS A 273 -11.10 -22.13 -6.00
C LYS A 273 -11.34 -20.87 -5.16
N SER A 274 -10.41 -19.92 -5.17
CA SER A 274 -10.60 -18.62 -4.52
C SER A 274 -11.02 -17.62 -5.59
N TYR A 275 -12.19 -17.01 -5.45
CA TYR A 275 -12.67 -15.97 -6.37
C TYR A 275 -12.61 -14.60 -5.70
N ARG A 276 -11.57 -14.37 -4.91
CA ARG A 276 -11.33 -13.11 -4.19
C ARG A 276 -9.88 -12.70 -4.32
N TRP A 277 -9.68 -11.40 -4.44
CA TRP A 277 -8.39 -10.78 -4.15
C TRP A 277 -8.42 -10.18 -2.75
N TYR A 278 -7.25 -9.90 -2.22
CA TYR A 278 -7.04 -9.33 -0.90
C TYR A 278 -6.32 -8.01 -1.04
N ARG A 279 -6.79 -7.00 -0.32
CA ARG A 279 -6.06 -5.74 -0.17
C ARG A 279 -5.22 -5.80 1.10
N TRP A 280 -3.91 -5.69 0.93
CA TRP A 280 -2.94 -5.89 2.00
C TRP A 280 -2.65 -4.59 2.72
N LYS A 281 -2.62 -4.60 4.05
CA LYS A 281 -2.39 -3.40 4.85
C LYS A 281 -0.98 -2.83 4.72
N CYS A 282 0.02 -3.66 4.42
CA CYS A 282 1.42 -3.25 4.33
C CYS A 282 1.67 -2.29 3.15
N CYS A 283 1.23 -2.64 1.94
CA CYS A 283 1.49 -1.87 0.72
C CYS A 283 0.22 -1.25 0.10
N GLY A 284 -0.96 -1.54 0.66
CA GLY A 284 -2.24 -1.10 0.11
C GLY A 284 -2.63 -1.78 -1.20
N ARG A 285 -1.81 -2.64 -1.81
CA ARG A 285 -2.08 -3.27 -3.11
C ARG A 285 -2.99 -4.48 -3.00
N ALA A 286 -3.63 -4.82 -4.12
CA ALA A 286 -4.51 -5.97 -4.25
C ALA A 286 -3.81 -7.17 -4.90
N TYR A 287 -3.89 -8.34 -4.27
CA TYR A 287 -3.35 -9.60 -4.81
C TYR A 287 -4.34 -10.76 -4.60
N PRO A 288 -4.39 -11.76 -5.50
CA PRO A 288 -5.32 -12.89 -5.39
C PRO A 288 -5.09 -13.80 -4.18
N CYS A 289 -3.87 -13.85 -3.64
CA CYS A 289 -3.54 -14.69 -2.49
C CYS A 289 -2.22 -14.25 -1.81
N PRO A 290 -1.93 -14.76 -0.59
CA PRO A 290 -0.69 -14.47 0.13
C PRO A 290 0.58 -14.83 -0.65
N VAL A 291 0.57 -15.97 -1.37
CA VAL A 291 1.72 -16.40 -2.18
C VAL A 291 1.99 -15.43 -3.34
N CYS A 292 0.93 -14.92 -4.00
CA CYS A 292 1.10 -13.91 -5.05
C CYS A 292 1.63 -12.58 -4.50
N HIS A 293 1.27 -12.23 -3.27
CA HIS A 293 1.74 -11.03 -2.60
C HIS A 293 3.23 -11.14 -2.25
N GLU A 294 3.66 -12.29 -1.70
CA GLU A 294 5.06 -12.58 -1.42
C GLU A 294 5.92 -12.58 -2.69
N LEU A 295 5.46 -13.24 -3.76
CA LEU A 295 6.14 -13.26 -5.06
C LEU A 295 6.26 -11.88 -5.73
N ALA A 296 5.45 -10.90 -5.31
CA ALA A 296 5.58 -9.52 -5.78
C ALA A 296 6.72 -8.75 -5.09
N GLY A 297 7.40 -9.36 -4.11
CA GLY A 297 8.54 -8.77 -3.41
C GLY A 297 8.17 -7.71 -2.37
N CYS A 298 6.98 -7.81 -1.76
CA CYS A 298 6.59 -6.87 -0.71
C CYS A 298 7.18 -7.30 0.64
N GLU A 299 7.92 -6.40 1.30
CA GLU A 299 8.53 -6.64 2.62
C GLU A 299 7.48 -7.05 3.67
N GLY A 300 6.35 -6.35 3.73
CA GLY A 300 5.26 -6.70 4.66
C GLY A 300 4.57 -8.03 4.37
N ALA A 301 4.80 -8.66 3.22
CA ALA A 301 4.39 -10.05 2.98
C ALA A 301 5.25 -11.02 3.81
N ILE A 302 6.55 -10.73 3.94
CA ILE A 302 7.52 -11.52 4.70
C ILE A 302 7.21 -11.44 6.19
N ASP A 303 6.83 -10.26 6.67
CA ASP A 303 6.44 -10.02 8.07
C ASP A 303 5.05 -10.58 8.44
N GLY A 304 4.34 -11.18 7.48
CA GLY A 304 3.04 -11.82 7.71
C GLY A 304 1.88 -10.84 7.98
N VAL A 305 2.00 -9.57 7.56
CA VAL A 305 0.95 -8.56 7.73
C VAL A 305 -0.32 -9.01 6.99
N LEU A 306 -1.43 -9.16 7.71
CA LEU A 306 -2.67 -9.66 7.14
C LEU A 306 -3.49 -8.58 6.42
N ALA A 307 -4.20 -9.01 5.37
CA ALA A 307 -5.25 -8.21 4.74
C ALA A 307 -6.48 -8.10 5.66
N ASN A 308 -7.20 -6.98 5.60
CA ASN A 308 -8.52 -6.79 6.24
C ASN A 308 -9.67 -6.67 5.24
N ARG A 309 -9.37 -6.42 3.97
CA ARG A 309 -10.35 -6.21 2.91
C ARG A 309 -10.15 -7.23 1.79
N GLN A 310 -11.26 -7.64 1.18
CA GLN A 310 -11.28 -8.52 0.02
C GLN A 310 -12.00 -7.83 -1.13
N ILE A 311 -11.56 -8.12 -2.35
CA ILE A 311 -12.24 -7.72 -3.56
C ILE A 311 -12.91 -8.94 -4.18
N CYS A 312 -14.19 -8.79 -4.51
CA CYS A 312 -14.97 -9.80 -5.21
C CYS A 312 -14.40 -10.01 -6.62
N GLY A 313 -14.00 -11.23 -6.96
CA GLY A 313 -13.50 -11.53 -8.29
C GLY A 313 -14.56 -11.51 -9.39
N LYS A 314 -15.85 -11.47 -9.06
CA LYS A 314 -16.98 -11.46 -10.02
C LYS A 314 -17.46 -10.07 -10.39
N CYS A 315 -17.42 -9.12 -9.46
CA CYS A 315 -17.89 -7.76 -9.69
C CYS A 315 -16.89 -6.67 -9.27
N SER A 316 -15.67 -7.04 -8.87
CA SER A 316 -14.61 -6.12 -8.42
C SER A 316 -14.98 -5.20 -7.25
N ARG A 317 -16.13 -5.43 -6.58
CA ARG A 317 -16.52 -4.71 -5.37
C ARG A 317 -15.58 -5.02 -4.22
N GLU A 318 -15.04 -3.99 -3.59
CA GLU A 318 -14.22 -4.10 -2.40
C GLU A 318 -15.08 -4.08 -1.13
N GLN A 319 -14.80 -4.99 -0.19
CA GLN A 319 -15.56 -5.15 1.05
C GLN A 319 -14.65 -5.65 2.17
N MET A 320 -15.12 -5.62 3.42
CA MET A 320 -14.40 -6.25 4.52
C MET A 320 -14.28 -7.76 4.28
N ILE A 321 -13.21 -8.37 4.79
CA ILE A 321 -13.08 -9.84 4.74
C ILE A 321 -14.21 -10.44 5.56
N ASN A 322 -15.08 -11.17 4.88
CA ASN A 322 -16.17 -11.92 5.47
C ASN A 322 -16.19 -13.34 4.88
N ASN A 323 -16.91 -14.24 5.55
CA ASN A 323 -17.10 -15.62 5.09
C ASN A 323 -18.38 -15.80 4.27
N THR A 324 -19.11 -14.72 4.03
CA THR A 324 -20.40 -14.68 3.34
C THR A 324 -20.23 -14.44 1.85
N ALA A 325 -21.35 -14.42 1.13
CA ALA A 325 -21.39 -13.99 -0.25
C ALA A 325 -20.99 -12.51 -0.39
N CYS A 326 -20.61 -12.10 -1.60
CA CYS A 326 -20.37 -10.70 -1.92
C CYS A 326 -21.62 -9.85 -1.66
N GLU A 327 -21.45 -8.73 -0.93
CA GLU A 327 -22.52 -7.83 -0.53
C GLU A 327 -23.20 -7.14 -1.73
N ALA A 328 -22.48 -6.97 -2.84
CA ALA A 328 -23.01 -6.32 -4.04
C ALA A 328 -23.67 -7.28 -5.06
N CYS A 329 -23.10 -8.47 -5.28
CA CYS A 329 -23.58 -9.38 -6.33
C CYS A 329 -24.05 -10.76 -5.83
N GLY A 330 -23.98 -11.03 -4.53
CA GLY A 330 -24.38 -12.31 -3.94
C GLY A 330 -23.50 -13.51 -4.33
N ALA A 331 -22.40 -13.30 -5.06
CA ALA A 331 -21.52 -14.39 -5.46
C ALA A 331 -20.77 -15.00 -4.27
N ASN A 332 -20.68 -16.34 -4.24
CA ASN A 332 -19.83 -17.04 -3.28
C ASN A 332 -18.36 -16.95 -3.71
N LEU A 333 -17.54 -16.31 -2.88
CA LEU A 333 -16.13 -16.03 -3.18
C LEU A 333 -15.19 -17.21 -2.87
N LYS A 334 -15.72 -18.26 -2.25
CA LYS A 334 -15.03 -19.51 -1.98
C LYS A 334 -15.67 -20.60 -2.82
N GLY A 335 -14.85 -21.39 -3.50
CA GLY A 335 -15.32 -22.61 -4.14
C GLY A 335 -15.91 -23.54 -3.09
N LYS A 336 -16.95 -24.30 -3.48
CA LYS A 336 -17.54 -25.34 -2.62
C LYS A 336 -16.40 -26.22 -2.09
N SER A 337 -16.24 -26.27 -0.77
CA SER A 337 -15.41 -27.30 -0.15
C SER A 337 -15.97 -28.63 -0.66
N SER A 338 -15.12 -29.45 -1.30
CA SER A 338 -15.53 -30.83 -1.55
C SER A 338 -15.88 -31.39 -0.18
N ARG A 339 -17.07 -31.97 -0.01
CA ARG A 339 -17.40 -32.76 1.16
C ARG A 339 -16.45 -33.96 1.16
N GLY A 340 -15.21 -33.76 1.61
CA GLY A 340 -14.30 -34.81 1.99
C GLY A 340 -14.89 -35.36 3.26
N HIS A 341 -15.71 -36.39 3.09
CA HIS A 341 -16.07 -37.31 4.14
C HIS A 341 -14.77 -37.69 4.85
N TRP A 342 -14.65 -37.30 6.13
CA TRP A 342 -13.58 -37.78 6.99
C TRP A 342 -13.78 -39.29 7.16
N GLN A 343 -13.21 -40.08 6.26
CA GLN A 343 -12.88 -41.47 6.56
C GLN A 343 -11.56 -41.43 7.29
N GLY A 344 -11.60 -41.81 8.57
CA GLY A 344 -10.42 -41.85 9.42
C GLY A 344 -9.33 -42.75 8.85
N GLY A 345 -8.09 -42.43 9.21
CA GLY A 345 -6.93 -43.31 9.04
C GLY A 345 -5.91 -42.81 8.01
N ASP A 346 -4.79 -42.33 8.53
CA ASP A 346 -3.46 -42.32 7.93
C ASP A 346 -3.24 -41.60 6.61
N GLY A 347 -3.06 -40.28 6.72
CA GLY A 347 -2.43 -39.46 5.69
C GLY A 347 -1.87 -38.19 6.30
N ALA A 348 -0.67 -38.28 6.88
CA ALA A 348 0.09 -37.13 7.36
C ALA A 348 0.33 -36.15 6.19
N ARG A 349 -0.54 -35.15 6.07
CA ARG A 349 -0.25 -33.95 5.27
C ARG A 349 0.86 -33.20 6.00
N SER A 350 1.93 -32.88 5.29
CA SER A 350 3.07 -32.12 5.80
C SER A 350 2.60 -30.90 6.60
N LEU A 351 3.04 -30.83 7.85
CA LEU A 351 2.68 -29.82 8.86
C LEU A 351 3.23 -28.41 8.57
N SER A 352 3.65 -28.11 7.34
CA SER A 352 4.18 -26.80 6.96
C SER A 352 3.17 -25.88 6.26
N ARG A 353 1.87 -26.19 6.23
CA ARG A 353 0.91 -25.36 5.47
C ARG A 353 -0.51 -25.18 6.03
N SER A 354 -0.74 -25.48 7.30
CA SER A 354 -2.10 -25.53 7.87
C SER A 354 -2.28 -24.84 9.22
N LEU A 355 -1.37 -23.95 9.63
CA LEU A 355 -1.58 -23.09 10.77
C LEU A 355 -1.59 -21.67 10.25
N PHE A 356 -2.78 -21.12 10.00
CA PHE A 356 -3.15 -19.70 10.10
C PHE A 356 -4.57 -19.57 9.55
N TYR A 357 -5.53 -20.10 10.31
CA TYR A 357 -6.96 -19.81 10.16
C TYR A 357 -7.63 -19.97 11.52
N ALA A 358 -7.53 -18.94 12.36
CA ALA A 358 -8.45 -18.63 13.45
C ALA A 358 -8.00 -17.33 14.15
N ALA A 359 -8.47 -16.19 13.63
CA ALA A 359 -8.80 -14.95 14.35
C ALA A 359 -9.34 -13.95 13.31
#